data_AF-A0A7C9BV63-F1
#
_entry.id   AF-A0A7C9BV63-F1
#
_cell.length_a   1.000
_cell.length_b   1.000
_cell.length_c   1.000
_cell.angle_alpha   90.00
_cell.angle_beta   90.00
_cell.angle_gamma   90.00
#
_symmetry.space_group_name_H-M   'P 1'
#
loop_
_entity.id
_entity.type
_entity.pdbx_description
1 polymer ?
#
loop_
_entity_poly.entity_id
_entity_poly.type
_entity_poly.pdbx_seq_one_letter_code
_entity_poly.pdbx_strand_id
1 'polypeptide(L)'
;MYTIESDIGKVALRFAVHLQGVEDTLADDLVEAAGDGMAAVTHRIQHRGLNTDGQPMLSQSARRTGAYSRIWGAYRRKRGRQADRVDFTMEGDLMRNYQIIYKTSREVTVGFLDGGMADIAAYLEAYFGAAFYLSTEEQAIVLKTLSSRIYQKLDV
;
A
#
# COMPACT_ATOMS: atom_id res chain seq x y z
N MET A 1 -45.03 -20.88 30.94
CA MET A 1 -43.76 -21.63 30.77
C MET A 1 -43.30 -21.36 29.35
N TYR A 2 -42.27 -20.53 29.16
CA TYR A 2 -41.75 -20.22 27.83
C TYR A 2 -40.75 -21.31 27.45
N THR A 3 -41.08 -22.10 26.43
CA THR A 3 -40.16 -23.04 25.81
C THR A 3 -39.30 -22.22 24.86
N ILE A 4 -38.05 -21.92 25.25
CA ILE A 4 -37.07 -21.40 24.30
C ILE A 4 -36.70 -22.59 23.41
N GLU A 5 -37.37 -22.73 22.26
CA GLU A 5 -36.89 -23.61 21.19
C GLU A 5 -35.55 -23.07 20.71
N SER A 6 -34.48 -23.68 21.21
CA SER A 6 -33.12 -23.32 20.87
C SER A 6 -32.87 -23.60 19.38
N ASP A 7 -32.95 -22.56 18.55
CA ASP A 7 -32.64 -22.62 17.12
C ASP A 7 -31.12 -22.63 16.83
N ILE A 8 -30.31 -23.04 17.82
CA ILE A 8 -28.84 -23.07 17.80
C ILE A 8 -28.31 -23.80 16.58
N GLY A 9 -28.95 -24.91 16.16
CA GLY A 9 -28.55 -25.65 14.97
C GLY A 9 -28.69 -24.83 13.67
N LYS A 10 -29.78 -24.06 13.52
CA LYS A 10 -29.96 -23.19 12.35
C LYS A 10 -29.04 -21.97 12.39
N VAL A 11 -28.80 -21.41 13.58
CA VAL A 11 -27.84 -20.32 13.78
C VAL A 11 -26.43 -20.78 13.43
N ALA A 12 -26.00 -21.95 13.91
CA ALA A 12 -24.68 -22.52 13.62
C ALA A 12 -24.51 -22.84 12.13
N LEU A 13 -25.54 -23.39 11.48
CA LEU A 13 -25.51 -23.67 10.04
C LEU A 13 -25.40 -22.39 9.21
N ARG A 14 -26.20 -21.35 9.52
CA ARG A 14 -26.09 -20.05 8.84
C ARG A 14 -24.69 -19.46 9.04
N PHE A 15 -24.19 -19.46 10.27
CA PHE A 15 -22.85 -18.96 10.56
C PHE A 15 -21.75 -19.70 9.77
N ALA A 16 -21.84 -21.04 9.66
CA ALA A 16 -20.91 -21.83 8.86
C ALA A 16 -20.96 -21.46 7.36
N VAL A 17 -22.14 -21.22 6.80
CA VAL A 17 -22.31 -20.78 5.41
C VAL A 17 -21.68 -19.40 5.18
N HIS A 18 -21.89 -18.45 6.10
CA HIS A 18 -21.28 -17.11 5.99
C HIS A 18 -19.75 -17.17 6.11
N LEU A 19 -19.22 -17.99 7.03
CA LEU A 19 -17.78 -18.19 7.15
C LEU A 19 -17.17 -18.76 5.87
N GLN A 20 -17.81 -19.76 5.26
CA GLN A 20 -17.33 -20.35 4.02
C GLN A 20 -17.33 -19.31 2.88
N GLY A 21 -18.38 -18.48 2.77
CA GLY A 21 -18.42 -17.40 1.77
C GLY A 21 -17.35 -16.33 1.97
N VAL A 22 -16.97 -16.04 3.22
CA VAL A 22 -15.83 -15.16 3.52
C VAL A 22 -14.53 -15.82 3.10
N GLU A 23 -14.31 -17.11 3.42
CA GLU A 23 -13.10 -17.82 3.01
C GLU A 23 -12.94 -17.89 1.48
N ASP A 24 -14.03 -18.11 0.75
CA ASP A 24 -14.03 -18.20 -0.71
C ASP A 24 -13.66 -16.87 -1.38
N THR A 25 -13.96 -15.73 -0.73
CA THR A 25 -13.74 -14.39 -1.28
C THR A 25 -12.59 -13.62 -0.63
N LEU A 26 -11.98 -14.16 0.42
CA LEU A 26 -10.90 -13.51 1.16
C LEU A 26 -9.70 -13.16 0.28
N ALA A 27 -9.36 -14.06 -0.66
CA ALA A 27 -8.24 -13.84 -1.57
C ALA A 27 -8.42 -12.58 -2.42
N ASP A 28 -9.66 -12.29 -2.83
CA ASP A 28 -9.97 -11.13 -3.65
C ASP A 28 -10.05 -9.85 -2.81
N ASP A 29 -10.62 -9.94 -1.60
CA ASP A 29 -10.62 -8.83 -0.65
C ASP A 29 -9.19 -8.39 -0.29
N LEU A 30 -8.27 -9.34 -0.12
CA LEU A 30 -6.85 -9.05 0.17
C LEU A 30 -6.15 -8.40 -1.03
N VAL A 31 -6.47 -8.81 -2.27
CA VAL A 31 -5.92 -8.16 -3.48
C VAL A 31 -6.41 -6.73 -3.58
N GLU A 32 -7.70 -6.50 -3.36
CA GLU A 32 -8.27 -5.16 -3.39
C GLU A 32 -7.64 -4.28 -2.29
N ALA A 33 -7.51 -4.80 -1.07
CA ALA A 33 -6.84 -4.11 0.04
C ALA A 33 -5.36 -3.79 -0.25
N ALA A 34 -4.63 -4.72 -0.89
CA ALA A 34 -3.26 -4.49 -1.34
C ALA A 34 -3.20 -3.39 -2.42
N GLY A 35 -4.15 -3.38 -3.37
CA GLY A 35 -4.29 -2.33 -4.38
C GLY A 35 -4.56 -0.95 -3.76
N ASP A 36 -5.47 -0.87 -2.79
CA ASP A 36 -5.77 0.34 -2.04
C ASP A 36 -4.52 0.85 -1.30
N GLY A 37 -3.78 -0.05 -0.66
CA GLY A 37 -2.52 0.26 0.02
C GLY A 37 -1.44 0.77 -0.93
N MET A 38 -1.24 0.11 -2.06
CA MET A 38 -0.29 0.54 -3.10
C MET A 38 -0.62 1.94 -3.63
N ALA A 39 -1.90 2.21 -3.88
CA ALA A 39 -2.37 3.50 -4.34
C ALA A 39 -2.08 4.59 -3.30
N ALA A 40 -2.30 4.30 -2.01
CA ALA A 40 -1.99 5.22 -0.92
C ALA A 40 -0.49 5.54 -0.83
N VAL A 41 0.38 4.52 -0.85
CA VAL A 41 1.84 4.67 -0.85
C VAL A 41 2.31 5.48 -2.07
N THR A 42 1.82 5.13 -3.25
CA THR A 42 2.13 5.84 -4.51
C THR A 42 1.71 7.30 -4.41
N HIS A 43 0.52 7.57 -3.87
CA HIS A 43 0.04 8.93 -3.70
C HIS A 43 0.92 9.74 -2.73
N ARG A 44 1.26 9.16 -1.57
CA ARG A 44 2.16 9.78 -0.59
C ARG A 44 3.52 10.13 -1.18
N ILE A 45 4.13 9.21 -1.93
CA ILE A 45 5.42 9.44 -2.59
C ILE A 45 5.28 10.48 -3.70
N GLN A 46 4.39 10.27 -4.67
CA GLN A 46 4.40 11.07 -5.91
C GLN A 46 3.79 12.47 -5.73
N HIS A 47 2.74 12.59 -4.91
CA HIS A 47 2.02 13.85 -4.72
C HIS A 47 2.53 14.65 -3.53
N ARG A 48 2.96 13.97 -2.44
CA ARG A 48 3.39 14.65 -1.21
C ARG A 48 4.90 14.59 -0.98
N GLY A 49 5.60 13.60 -1.55
CA GLY A 49 7.03 13.40 -1.37
C GLY A 49 7.43 13.11 0.06
N LEU A 50 6.62 12.33 0.76
CA LEU A 50 6.85 11.95 2.16
C LEU A 50 7.26 10.49 2.26
N ASN A 51 8.10 10.17 3.25
CA ASN A 51 8.45 8.80 3.64
C ASN A 51 7.33 8.18 4.52
N THR A 52 7.50 6.94 4.97
CA THR A 52 6.52 6.18 5.78
C THR A 52 6.22 6.87 7.11
N ASP A 53 7.18 7.60 7.68
CA ASP A 53 7.00 8.40 8.90
C ASP A 53 6.31 9.75 8.67
N GLY A 54 5.89 10.04 7.43
CA GLY A 54 5.28 11.32 7.05
C GLY A 54 6.27 12.47 6.92
N GLN A 55 7.58 12.20 6.97
CA GLN A 55 8.62 13.23 6.84
C GLN A 55 8.91 13.53 5.35
N PRO A 56 9.17 14.79 4.98
CA PRO A 56 9.60 15.12 3.64
C PRO A 56 10.90 14.42 3.25
N MET A 57 10.87 13.72 2.12
CA MET A 57 12.07 13.11 1.55
C MET A 57 12.93 14.22 0.92
N LEU A 58 14.09 14.49 1.52
CA LEU A 58 15.00 15.56 1.11
C LEU A 58 16.42 15.04 0.88
N SER A 59 17.10 15.56 -0.13
CA SER A 59 18.50 15.24 -0.37
C SER A 59 19.39 15.73 0.78
N GLN A 60 20.35 14.89 1.16
CA GLN A 60 21.39 15.17 2.15
C GLN A 60 22.50 16.09 1.59
N SER A 61 22.48 16.43 0.30
CA SER A 61 23.46 17.33 -0.33
C SER A 61 23.43 18.73 0.31
N ALA A 62 24.59 19.31 0.61
CA ALA A 62 24.70 20.68 1.12
C ALA A 62 24.16 21.73 0.13
N ARG A 63 24.31 21.48 -1.18
CA ARG A 63 23.76 22.33 -2.24
C ARG A 63 22.55 21.65 -2.84
N ARG A 64 21.37 22.22 -2.57
CA ARG A 64 20.08 21.69 -3.00
C ARG A 64 19.36 22.61 -3.98
N THR A 65 18.39 22.05 -4.66
CA THR A 65 17.44 22.76 -5.50
C THR A 65 16.11 22.07 -5.30
N GLY A 66 15.24 22.67 -4.47
CA GLY A 66 14.06 21.99 -3.95
C GLY A 66 14.44 20.83 -3.05
N ALA A 67 13.80 19.68 -3.25
CA ALA A 67 14.05 18.46 -2.49
C ALA A 67 15.30 17.68 -2.95
N TYR A 68 15.91 18.06 -4.07
CA TYR A 68 17.02 17.32 -4.67
C TYR A 68 18.36 18.05 -4.56
N SER A 69 19.46 17.33 -4.80
CA SER A 69 20.77 17.95 -4.98
C SER A 69 20.75 18.94 -6.16
N ARG A 70 21.64 19.94 -6.16
CA ARG A 70 21.68 20.96 -7.23
C ARG A 70 21.74 20.36 -8.64
N ILE A 71 22.59 19.33 -8.82
CA ILE A 71 22.79 18.65 -10.10
C ILE A 71 21.50 17.93 -10.51
N TRP A 72 20.92 17.16 -9.59
CA TRP A 72 19.74 16.35 -9.89
C TRP A 72 18.49 17.19 -10.07
N GLY A 73 18.30 18.24 -9.27
CA GLY A 73 17.21 19.21 -9.44
C GLY A 73 17.28 19.91 -10.81
N ALA A 74 18.48 20.31 -11.26
CA ALA A 74 18.66 20.87 -12.60
C ALA A 74 18.35 19.84 -13.70
N TYR A 75 18.77 18.59 -13.52
CA TYR A 75 18.48 17.50 -14.45
C TYR A 75 16.97 17.22 -14.57
N ARG A 76 16.23 17.19 -13.44
CA ARG A 76 14.77 17.05 -13.43
C ARG A 76 14.08 18.19 -14.17
N ARG A 77 14.45 19.44 -13.86
CA ARG A 77 13.88 20.62 -14.53
C ARG A 77 14.13 20.62 -16.03
N LYS A 78 15.32 20.21 -16.48
CA LYS A 78 15.64 20.07 -17.91
C LYS A 78 14.71 19.08 -18.63
N ARG A 79 14.18 18.09 -17.93
CA ARG A 79 13.19 17.13 -18.47
C ARG A 79 11.73 17.54 -18.22
N GLY A 80 11.48 18.79 -17.81
CA GLY A 80 10.12 19.27 -17.51
C GLY A 80 9.50 18.60 -16.29
N ARG A 81 10.30 18.03 -15.38
CA ARG A 81 9.83 17.41 -14.14
C ARG A 81 9.95 18.39 -12.99
N GLN A 82 9.02 18.30 -12.03
CA GLN A 82 9.11 19.03 -10.77
C GLN A 82 10.37 18.60 -9.97
N ALA A 83 10.91 19.51 -9.17
CA ALA A 83 12.10 19.28 -8.34
C ALA A 83 11.89 19.66 -6.86
N ASP A 84 10.67 20.06 -6.48
CA ASP A 84 10.37 20.60 -5.16
C ASP A 84 10.05 19.51 -4.14
N ARG A 85 9.72 18.30 -4.60
CA ARG A 85 9.52 17.10 -3.77
C ARG A 85 10.14 15.88 -4.42
N VAL A 86 10.52 14.89 -3.61
CA VAL A 86 10.96 13.58 -4.13
C VAL A 86 9.75 12.74 -4.52
N ASP A 87 9.68 12.26 -5.75
CA ASP A 87 8.52 11.52 -6.26
C ASP A 87 8.86 10.16 -6.90
N PHE A 88 10.13 9.78 -6.93
CA PHE A 88 10.64 8.54 -7.56
C PHE A 88 10.18 8.30 -9.02
N THR A 89 9.80 9.35 -9.76
CA THR A 89 9.30 9.22 -11.15
C THR A 89 10.36 9.47 -12.23
N MET A 90 11.60 9.78 -11.86
CA MET A 90 12.61 10.20 -12.84
C MET A 90 13.01 9.07 -13.79
N GLU A 91 13.12 7.86 -13.25
CA GLU A 91 13.35 6.61 -13.96
C GLU A 91 12.05 5.85 -13.93
N GLY A 92 11.11 6.25 -14.80
CA GLY A 92 9.68 5.92 -14.74
C GLY A 92 9.32 4.43 -14.64
N ASP A 93 10.30 3.53 -14.64
CA ASP A 93 10.12 2.11 -14.40
C ASP A 93 9.98 1.77 -12.92
N LEU A 94 10.54 2.55 -11.97
CA LEU A 94 10.51 2.15 -10.55
C LEU A 94 9.08 2.04 -10.00
N MET A 95 8.32 3.14 -10.05
CA MET A 95 6.93 3.15 -9.56
C MET A 95 5.99 2.29 -10.42
N ARG A 96 6.37 2.00 -11.67
CA ARG A 96 5.63 1.05 -12.52
C ARG A 96 5.90 -0.40 -12.15
N ASN A 97 7.06 -0.70 -11.56
CA ASN A 97 7.44 -2.04 -11.11
C ASN A 97 6.91 -2.35 -9.71
N TYR A 98 6.47 -1.36 -8.94
CA TYR A 98 5.84 -1.55 -7.63
C TYR A 98 4.42 -2.13 -7.79
N GLN A 99 4.27 -3.43 -7.56
CA GLN A 99 3.08 -4.22 -7.90
C GLN A 99 2.83 -5.36 -6.88
N ILE A 100 1.66 -6.00 -6.96
CA ILE A 100 1.43 -7.28 -6.32
C ILE A 100 2.28 -8.35 -7.01
N ILE A 101 3.18 -8.98 -6.27
CA ILE A 101 4.12 -9.98 -6.80
C ILE A 101 3.76 -11.41 -6.39
N TYR A 102 2.92 -11.57 -5.36
CA TYR A 102 2.50 -12.87 -4.86
C TYR A 102 1.10 -12.79 -4.24
N LYS A 103 0.28 -13.82 -4.46
CA LYS A 103 -1.08 -13.96 -3.93
C LYS A 103 -1.32 -15.43 -3.54
N THR A 104 -1.90 -15.62 -2.37
CA THR A 104 -2.53 -16.87 -1.92
C THR A 104 -3.94 -16.60 -1.44
N SER A 105 -4.62 -17.61 -0.88
CA SER A 105 -5.93 -17.44 -0.25
C SER A 105 -5.90 -16.60 1.03
N ARG A 106 -4.72 -16.42 1.66
CA ARG A 106 -4.59 -15.77 2.97
C ARG A 106 -3.50 -14.70 3.03
N GLU A 107 -2.82 -14.45 1.92
CA GLU A 107 -1.68 -13.54 1.87
C GLU A 107 -1.58 -12.89 0.50
N VAL A 108 -1.27 -11.59 0.49
CA VAL A 108 -0.90 -10.85 -0.72
C VAL A 108 0.37 -10.07 -0.42
N THR A 109 1.37 -10.19 -1.29
CA THR A 109 2.66 -9.50 -1.16
C THR A 109 2.79 -8.47 -2.26
N VAL A 110 3.13 -7.25 -1.86
CA VAL A 110 3.47 -6.14 -2.75
C VAL A 110 4.98 -5.96 -2.74
N GLY A 111 5.57 -5.73 -3.92
CA GLY A 111 7.00 -5.52 -4.07
C GLY A 111 7.33 -5.03 -5.47
N PHE A 112 8.56 -5.29 -5.91
CA PHE A 112 9.01 -4.94 -7.27
C PHE A 112 9.12 -6.19 -8.13
N LEU A 113 8.63 -6.12 -9.38
CA LEU A 113 8.73 -7.23 -10.33
C LEU A 113 10.17 -7.53 -10.75
N ASP A 114 10.99 -6.49 -10.89
CA ASP A 114 12.38 -6.59 -11.31
C ASP A 114 13.33 -6.43 -10.11
N GLY A 115 14.34 -7.31 -10.04
CA GLY A 115 15.33 -7.28 -8.96
C GLY A 115 16.17 -5.99 -8.96
N GLY A 116 16.50 -5.45 -10.13
CA GLY A 116 17.19 -4.17 -10.23
C GLY A 116 16.36 -3.01 -9.70
N MET A 117 15.04 -3.02 -9.91
CA MET A 117 14.12 -2.05 -9.31
C MET A 117 14.03 -2.18 -7.79
N ALA A 118 14.08 -3.41 -7.26
CA ALA A 118 14.16 -3.63 -5.82
C ALA A 118 15.46 -3.06 -5.22
N ASP A 119 16.60 -3.23 -5.90
CA ASP A 119 17.90 -2.67 -5.47
C ASP A 119 17.88 -1.13 -5.48
N ILE A 120 17.30 -0.53 -6.53
CA ILE A 120 17.12 0.92 -6.61
C ILE A 120 16.21 1.41 -5.47
N ALA A 121 15.11 0.71 -5.18
CA ALA A 121 14.22 1.05 -4.07
C ALA A 121 14.95 0.99 -2.74
N ALA A 122 15.72 -0.07 -2.48
CA ALA A 122 16.50 -0.22 -1.26
C ALA A 122 17.53 0.91 -1.10
N TYR A 123 18.23 1.30 -2.17
CA TYR A 123 19.13 2.45 -2.16
C TYR A 123 18.39 3.76 -1.81
N LEU A 124 17.22 3.98 -2.41
CA LEU A 124 16.42 5.18 -2.16
C LEU A 124 15.89 5.22 -0.73
N GLU A 125 15.44 4.09 -0.18
CA GLU A 125 14.99 4.01 1.21
C GLU A 125 16.14 4.19 2.21
N ALA A 126 17.34 3.69 1.91
CA ALA A 126 18.51 3.98 2.72
C ALA A 126 18.86 5.48 2.72
N TYR A 127 18.59 6.19 1.63
CA TYR A 127 18.92 7.61 1.47
C TYR A 127 17.84 8.56 2.03
N PHE A 128 16.56 8.23 1.83
CA PHE A 128 15.40 9.08 2.17
C PHE A 128 14.56 8.58 3.35
N GLY A 129 14.87 7.40 3.88
CA GLY A 129 14.04 6.67 4.85
C GLY A 129 13.05 5.72 4.16
N ALA A 130 12.48 4.80 4.94
CA ALA A 130 11.47 3.84 4.49
C ALA A 130 10.34 4.57 3.76
N ALA A 131 10.01 4.15 2.55
CA ALA A 131 9.09 4.86 1.67
C ALA A 131 8.04 3.94 1.05
N PHE A 132 8.35 2.67 0.76
CA PHE A 132 7.47 1.74 0.06
C PHE A 132 6.57 0.91 0.99
N TYR A 133 6.62 1.19 2.30
CA TYR A 133 5.76 0.59 3.31
C TYR A 133 4.56 1.50 3.61
N LEU A 134 3.45 0.89 4.01
CA LEU A 134 2.29 1.62 4.54
C LEU A 134 2.70 2.37 5.81
N SER A 135 2.33 3.65 5.90
CA SER A 135 2.34 4.36 7.18
C SER A 135 1.27 3.78 8.11
N THR A 136 1.35 4.08 9.40
CA THR A 136 0.32 3.69 10.38
C THR A 136 -1.07 4.17 9.97
N GLU A 137 -1.15 5.36 9.38
CA GLU A 137 -2.40 5.97 8.91
C GLU A 137 -2.95 5.24 7.68
N GLU A 138 -2.08 4.94 6.72
CA GLU A 138 -2.44 4.17 5.51
C GLU A 138 -2.89 2.76 5.87
N GLN A 139 -2.16 2.10 6.79
CA GLN A 139 -2.52 0.78 7.30
C GLN A 139 -3.89 0.79 8.00
N ALA A 140 -4.17 1.79 8.83
CA ALA A 140 -5.46 1.91 9.50
C ALA A 140 -6.63 2.08 8.50
N ILE A 141 -6.42 2.85 7.42
CA ILE A 141 -7.42 3.05 6.37
C ILE A 141 -7.68 1.74 5.59
N VAL A 142 -6.61 1.04 5.20
CA VAL A 142 -6.72 -0.24 4.47
C VAL A 142 -7.40 -1.29 5.33
N LEU A 143 -6.98 -1.45 6.59
CA LEU A 143 -7.60 -2.40 7.53
C LEU A 143 -9.07 -2.08 7.81
N LYS A 144 -9.41 -0.80 7.99
CA LYS A 144 -10.81 -0.40 8.19
C LYS A 144 -11.67 -0.78 6.98
N THR A 145 -11.16 -0.56 5.77
CA THR A 145 -11.87 -0.87 4.52
C THR A 145 -12.04 -2.38 4.36
N LEU A 146 -10.98 -3.15 4.58
CA LEU A 146 -11.01 -4.62 4.56
C LEU A 146 -11.99 -5.19 5.58
N SER A 147 -11.91 -4.76 6.84
CA SER A 147 -12.82 -5.19 7.89
C SER A 147 -14.27 -4.85 7.56
N SER A 148 -14.54 -3.66 7.01
CA SER A 148 -15.90 -3.28 6.58
C SER A 148 -16.44 -4.21 5.49
N ARG A 149 -15.63 -4.61 4.50
CA ARG A 149 -16.03 -5.55 3.46
C ARG A 149 -16.33 -6.93 4.05
N ILE A 150 -15.49 -7.42 4.96
CA ILE A 150 -15.67 -8.71 5.63
C ILE A 150 -16.95 -8.70 6.48
N TYR A 151 -17.17 -7.65 7.29
CA TYR A 151 -18.38 -7.55 8.13
C TYR A 151 -19.65 -7.47 7.28
N GLN A 152 -19.64 -6.74 6.17
CA GLN A 152 -20.77 -6.71 5.24
C GLN A 152 -21.13 -8.11 4.70
N LYS A 153 -20.18 -9.03 4.59
CA LYS A 153 -20.44 -10.42 4.16
C LYS A 153 -20.94 -11.32 5.30
N LEU A 154 -20.64 -10.96 6.55
CA LEU A 154 -21.06 -11.68 7.76
C LEU A 154 -22.42 -11.22 8.30
N ASP A 155 -22.80 -9.96 8.09
CA ASP A 155 -24.04 -9.33 8.59
C ASP A 155 -25.24 -9.44 7.61
N VAL A 156 -25.09 -10.16 6.50
CA VAL A 156 -26.15 -10.41 5.50
C VAL A 156 -26.83 -11.74 5.75
#